data_AF-A0AAW4WX99-F1
#
_entry.id   AF-A0AAW4WX99-F1
#
_cell.length_a   1.000
_cell.length_b   1.000
_cell.length_c   1.000
_cell.angle_alpha   90.00
_cell.angle_beta   90.00
_cell.angle_gamma   90.00
#
_symmetry.space_group_name_H-M   'P 1'
#
loop_
_entity.id
_entity.type
_entity.pdbx_description
1 polymer ?
#
loop_
_entity_poly.entity_id
_entity_poly.type
_entity_poly.pdbx_seq_one_letter_code
_entity_poly.pdbx_strand_id
1 'polypeptide(L)'
;MAANIDTSLIVSSLKQDFNLRRLERYLTMAWNSGAKPVIVLSKADLCNDAQAKKAEVEKEAFGAPIHIICSLTGEGLNELKEYLNRGDTTALLGSSGVGEFVNY
;
A
#
# COMPACT_ATOMS: atom_id res chain seq x y z
N MET A 1 -5.22 -20.95 19.41
CA MET A 1 -3.99 -20.68 18.65
C MET A 1 -4.14 -19.27 18.10
N ALA A 2 -3.35 -18.31 18.56
CA ALA A 2 -3.36 -16.95 18.05
C ALA A 2 -2.66 -16.97 16.68
N ALA A 3 -3.42 -16.81 15.60
CA ALA A 3 -2.84 -16.53 14.30
C ALA A 3 -2.28 -15.11 14.39
N ASN A 4 -0.95 -14.95 14.34
CA ASN A 4 -0.39 -13.67 13.92
C ASN A 4 -0.90 -13.45 12.50
N ILE A 5 -1.95 -12.63 12.38
CA ILE A 5 -2.43 -12.24 11.06
C ILE A 5 -1.47 -11.15 10.61
N ASP A 6 -0.44 -11.56 9.89
CA ASP A 6 0.57 -10.67 9.35
C ASP A 6 -0.08 -9.65 8.40
N THR A 7 0.31 -8.39 8.51
CA THR A 7 -0.16 -7.34 7.60
C THR A 7 0.84 -7.18 6.46
N SER A 8 0.34 -7.21 5.23
CA SER A 8 1.17 -7.06 4.03
C SER A 8 0.95 -5.68 3.44
N LEU A 9 1.94 -4.80 3.56
CA LEU A 9 1.89 -3.47 2.94
C LEU A 9 2.31 -3.58 1.48
N ILE A 10 1.37 -3.37 0.57
CA ILE A 10 1.61 -3.37 -0.87
C ILE A 10 1.74 -1.92 -1.31
N VAL A 11 2.97 -1.47 -1.52
CA VAL A 11 3.26 -0.08 -1.86
C VAL A 11 3.45 0.07 -3.37
N SER A 12 2.69 0.99 -3.97
CA SER A 12 2.79 1.38 -5.38
C SER A 12 2.93 2.89 -5.50
N SER A 13 3.72 3.35 -6.46
CA SER A 13 3.87 4.78 -6.75
C SER A 13 2.84 5.23 -7.77
N LEU A 14 2.18 6.36 -7.53
CA LEU A 14 1.29 7.04 -8.49
C LEU A 14 2.05 7.79 -9.61
N LYS A 15 3.30 7.40 -9.88
CA LYS A 15 4.06 7.89 -11.04
C LYS A 15 3.44 7.37 -12.35
N GLN A 16 3.95 7.87 -13.47
CA GLN A 16 3.50 7.49 -14.82
C GLN A 16 3.58 5.96 -15.12
N ASP A 17 4.37 5.18 -14.37
CA ASP A 17 4.46 3.72 -14.49
C ASP A 17 3.53 2.96 -13.52
N PHE A 18 2.45 3.59 -13.03
CA PHE A 18 1.46 2.90 -12.19
C PHE A 18 0.89 1.68 -12.92
N ASN A 19 1.12 0.48 -12.37
CA ASN A 19 0.79 -0.78 -13.01
C ASN A 19 -0.20 -1.59 -12.16
N LEU A 20 -1.49 -1.49 -12.53
CA LEU A 20 -2.59 -2.17 -11.84
C LEU A 20 -2.43 -3.70 -11.85
N ARG A 21 -2.00 -4.28 -12.97
CA ARG A 21 -1.76 -5.74 -13.09
C ARG A 21 -0.70 -6.24 -12.10
N ARG A 22 0.34 -5.44 -11.86
CA ARG A 22 1.37 -5.76 -10.86
C ARG A 22 0.79 -5.72 -9.44
N LEU A 23 -0.06 -4.73 -9.16
CA LEU A 23 -0.74 -4.59 -7.87
C LEU A 23 -1.67 -5.78 -7.60
N GLU A 24 -2.50 -6.16 -8.56
CA GLU A 24 -3.41 -7.33 -8.49
C GLU A 24 -2.65 -8.62 -8.17
N ARG A 25 -1.48 -8.81 -8.79
CA ARG A 25 -0.62 -9.97 -8.52
C ARG A 25 -0.15 -9.99 -7.07
N TYR A 26 0.29 -8.86 -6.53
CA TYR A 26 0.72 -8.79 -5.12
C TYR A 26 -0.45 -8.97 -4.14
N LEU A 27 -1.61 -8.39 -4.44
CA LEU A 27 -2.86 -8.62 -3.70
C LEU A 27 -3.18 -10.12 -3.61
N THR A 28 -3.16 -10.79 -4.76
CA THR A 28 -3.43 -12.23 -4.85
C THR A 28 -2.43 -13.04 -4.01
N MET A 29 -1.14 -12.67 -4.05
CA MET A 29 -0.11 -13.34 -3.26
C MET A 29 -0.32 -13.14 -1.75
N ALA A 30 -0.66 -11.93 -1.31
CA ALA A 30 -0.92 -11.62 0.11
C ALA A 30 -2.16 -12.38 0.63
N TRP A 31 -3.23 -12.42 -0.15
CA TRP A 31 -4.42 -13.19 0.22
C TRP A 31 -4.12 -14.70 0.33
N ASN A 32 -3.38 -15.25 -0.64
CA ASN A 32 -3.01 -16.67 -0.62
C ASN A 32 -2.04 -17.04 0.51
N SER A 33 -1.26 -16.08 1.04
CA SER A 33 -0.39 -16.32 2.20
C SER A 33 -1.14 -16.24 3.54
N GLY A 34 -2.42 -15.86 3.54
CA GLY A 34 -3.20 -15.61 4.77
C GLY A 34 -2.90 -14.26 5.42
N ALA A 35 -2.08 -13.42 4.79
CA ALA A 35 -1.81 -12.06 5.25
C ALA A 35 -2.98 -11.13 4.91
N LYS A 36 -3.13 -10.05 5.67
CA LYS A 36 -4.09 -8.97 5.36
C LYS A 36 -3.38 -7.90 4.53
N PRO A 37 -3.70 -7.76 3.23
CA PRO A 37 -3.10 -6.71 2.41
C PRO A 37 -3.66 -5.34 2.78
N VAL A 38 -2.76 -4.37 2.79
CA VAL A 38 -3.06 -2.94 2.88
C VAL A 38 -2.31 -2.27 1.76
N ILE A 39 -3.02 -1.52 0.92
CA ILE A 39 -2.47 -0.90 -0.28
C ILE A 39 -2.08 0.54 0.02
N VAL A 40 -0.90 0.91 -0.41
CA VAL A 40 -0.36 2.26 -0.24
C VAL A 40 -0.03 2.84 -1.61
N LEU A 41 -0.77 3.88 -2.00
CA LEU A 41 -0.56 4.66 -3.20
C LEU A 41 0.28 5.89 -2.86
N SER A 42 1.58 5.78 -3.07
CA SER A 42 2.57 6.81 -2.71
C SER A 42 2.83 7.83 -3.83
N LYS A 43 3.46 8.95 -3.45
CA LYS A 43 3.81 10.07 -4.37
C LYS A 43 2.58 10.73 -4.98
N ALA A 44 1.56 10.97 -4.15
CA ALA A 44 0.34 11.66 -4.58
C ALA A 44 0.60 13.05 -5.20
N ASP A 45 1.69 13.71 -4.79
CA ASP A 45 2.19 14.97 -5.36
C ASP A 45 2.50 14.90 -6.87
N LEU A 46 2.76 13.70 -7.40
CA LEU A 46 3.07 13.49 -8.82
C LEU A 46 1.85 13.06 -9.64
N CYS A 47 0.66 13.02 -9.04
CA CYS A 47 -0.55 12.53 -9.67
C CYS A 47 -1.73 13.47 -9.42
N ASN A 48 -2.15 14.20 -10.45
CA ASN A 48 -3.30 15.10 -10.36
C ASN A 48 -4.61 14.37 -10.08
N ASP A 49 -4.72 13.09 -10.48
CA ASP A 49 -5.94 12.28 -10.39
C ASP A 49 -5.78 11.08 -9.44
N ALA A 50 -5.06 11.26 -8.32
CA ALA A 50 -4.80 10.21 -7.34
C ALA A 50 -6.09 9.50 -6.86
N GLN A 51 -7.18 10.26 -6.70
CA GLN A 51 -8.47 9.71 -6.29
C GLN A 51 -9.13 8.86 -7.38
N ALA A 52 -8.98 9.21 -8.65
CA ALA A 52 -9.46 8.37 -9.75
C ALA A 52 -8.69 7.04 -9.80
N LYS A 53 -7.36 7.10 -9.60
CA LYS A 53 -6.51 5.91 -9.49
C LYS A 53 -6.90 5.03 -8.31
N LYS A 54 -7.21 5.61 -7.16
CA LYS A 54 -7.75 4.88 -6.01
C LYS A 54 -9.06 4.17 -6.36
N ALA A 55 -9.98 4.84 -7.04
CA ALA A 55 -11.24 4.23 -7.45
C ALA A 55 -11.06 3.08 -8.46
N GLU A 56 -10.04 3.13 -9.32
CA GLU A 56 -9.65 1.99 -10.17
C GLU A 56 -9.15 0.81 -9.32
N VAL A 57 -8.30 1.08 -8.32
CA VAL A 57 -7.79 0.05 -7.41
C VAL A 57 -8.88 -0.54 -6.53
N GLU A 58 -9.81 0.27 -6.02
CA GLU A 58 -10.93 -0.19 -5.17
C GLU A 58 -11.81 -1.23 -5.87
N LYS A 59 -11.92 -1.18 -7.20
CA LYS A 59 -12.68 -2.18 -7.99
C LYS A 59 -12.00 -3.55 -8.00
N GLU A 60 -10.67 -3.57 -8.01
CA GLU A 60 -9.87 -4.81 -8.09
C GLU A 60 -9.48 -5.33 -6.69
N ALA A 61 -9.34 -4.43 -5.72
CA ALA A 61 -8.82 -4.71 -4.39
C ALA A 61 -9.93 -4.82 -3.33
N PHE A 62 -10.96 -5.62 -3.62
CA PHE A 62 -12.12 -5.73 -2.74
C PHE A 62 -11.73 -6.14 -1.31
N GLY A 63 -12.12 -5.32 -0.33
CA GLY A 63 -11.86 -5.57 1.09
C GLY A 63 -10.44 -5.26 1.58
N ALA A 64 -9.54 -4.76 0.74
CA ALA A 64 -8.23 -4.26 1.16
C ALA A 64 -8.29 -2.74 1.42
N PRO A 65 -7.81 -2.24 2.57
CA PRO A 65 -7.68 -0.81 2.80
C PRO A 65 -6.71 -0.18 1.79
N ILE A 66 -7.03 1.03 1.31
CA ILE A 66 -6.21 1.78 0.36
C ILE A 66 -5.95 3.19 0.88
N HIS A 67 -4.68 3.50 1.10
CA HIS A 67 -4.21 4.81 1.56
C HIS A 67 -3.46 5.53 0.45
N ILE A 68 -3.82 6.78 0.20
CA ILE A 68 -3.03 7.68 -0.64
C ILE A 68 -2.09 8.44 0.28
N ILE A 69 -0.80 8.47 -0.05
CA ILE A 69 0.20 9.16 0.75
C ILE A 69 1.13 10.03 -0.08
N CYS A 70 1.70 11.05 0.57
CA CYS A 70 2.81 11.83 0.05
C CYS A 70 3.87 12.01 1.15
N SER A 71 5.06 11.45 0.95
CA SER A 71 6.15 11.58 1.93
C SER A 71 6.66 13.01 2.08
N LEU A 72 6.56 13.81 1.01
CA LEU A 72 7.04 15.20 1.02
C LEU A 72 6.15 16.10 1.88
N THR A 73 4.84 15.89 1.86
CA THR A 73 3.88 16.67 2.66
C THR A 73 3.52 16.00 3.98
N GLY A 74 3.80 14.71 4.12
CA GLY A 74 3.37 13.88 5.26
C GLY A 74 1.92 13.44 5.19
N GLU A 75 1.21 13.73 4.10
CA GLU A 75 -0.19 13.38 3.92
C GLU A 75 -0.39 11.85 3.93
N GLY A 76 -1.43 11.40 4.65
CA GLY A 76 -1.81 9.99 4.77
C GLY A 76 -0.85 9.10 5.59
N LEU A 77 0.30 9.62 6.04
CA LEU A 77 1.26 8.83 6.83
C LEU A 77 0.74 8.45 8.22
N ASN A 78 -0.08 9.29 8.85
CA ASN A 78 -0.63 9.00 10.18
C ASN A 78 -1.54 7.77 10.18
N GLU A 79 -2.32 7.57 9.12
CA GLU A 79 -3.16 6.38 8.97
C GLU A 79 -2.31 5.10 8.80
N LEU A 80 -1.13 5.22 8.18
CA LEU A 80 -0.24 4.08 8.00
C LEU A 80 0.43 3.60 9.29
N LYS A 81 0.59 4.48 10.28
CA LYS A 81 1.20 4.13 11.57
C LYS A 81 0.45 3.02 12.29
N GLU A 82 -0.87 2.92 12.11
CA GLU A 82 -1.67 1.86 12.73
C GLU A 82 -1.27 0.46 12.27
N TYR A 83 -0.76 0.34 11.04
CA TYR A 83 -0.27 -0.92 10.49
C TYR A 83 1.17 -1.19 10.91
N LEU A 84 2.04 -0.17 10.90
CA LEU A 84 3.47 -0.29 11.22
C LEU A 84 3.75 -0.62 12.71
N ASN A 85 2.87 -0.23 13.62
CA ASN A 85 3.00 -0.54 15.05
C ASN A 85 2.78 -2.04 15.39
N ARG A 86 2.22 -2.82 14.46
CA ARG A 86 2.10 -4.28 14.61
C ARG A 86 3.38 -4.90 14.09
N GLY A 87 4.20 -5.46 14.99
CA GLY A 87 5.55 -5.99 14.75
C GLY A 87 5.69 -7.14 13.72
N ASP A 88 4.67 -7.37 12.90
CA ASP A 88 4.57 -8.42 11.88
C ASP A 88 4.13 -7.82 10.52
N THR A 89 4.71 -6.67 10.15
CA THR A 89 4.42 -6.00 8.88
C THR A 89 5.48 -6.31 7.83
N THR A 90 5.08 -6.99 6.75
CA THR A 90 5.95 -7.22 5.59
C THR A 90 5.57 -6.25 4.48
N ALA A 91 6.52 -5.44 4.01
CA ALA A 91 6.29 -4.54 2.88
C ALA A 91 6.71 -5.21 1.56
N LEU A 92 5.77 -5.38 0.63
CA LEU A 92 6.01 -5.82 -0.75
C LEU A 92 5.98 -4.59 -1.66
N LEU A 93 7.15 -4.19 -2.19
CA LEU A 93 7.27 -2.92 -2.91
C LEU A 93 7.34 -3.09 -4.43
N GLY A 94 6.44 -2.38 -5.11
CA GLY A 94 6.56 -2.05 -6.53
C GLY A 94 7.42 -0.81 -6.72
N SER A 95 8.68 -1.01 -7.15
CA SER A 95 9.61 0.00 -7.69
C SER A 95 9.84 1.29 -6.87
N SER A 96 10.94 1.28 -6.10
CA SER A 96 11.84 2.42 -5.80
C SER A 96 11.46 3.44 -4.71
N GLY A 97 11.44 3.03 -3.43
CA GLY A 97 11.43 4.00 -2.31
C GLY A 97 11.11 3.49 -0.90
N VAL A 98 11.59 2.31 -0.49
CA VAL A 98 11.24 1.69 0.80
C VAL A 98 11.79 2.43 2.02
N GLY A 99 13.02 2.97 1.91
CA GLY A 99 13.83 3.32 3.07
C GLY A 99 13.34 4.52 3.88
N GLU A 100 12.47 5.34 3.32
CA GLU A 100 12.00 6.57 3.98
C GLU A 100 10.84 6.29 4.96
N PHE A 101 9.95 5.35 4.65
CA PHE A 101 8.73 5.13 5.44
C PHE A 101 8.94 4.32 6.72
N VAL A 102 10.05 3.57 6.83
CA VAL A 102 10.31 2.67 7.95
C VAL A 102 10.89 3.42 9.17
N ASN A 103 11.23 4.71 9.03
CA ASN A 103 11.77 5.56 10.10
C ASN A 103 10.80 6.65 10.61
N TYR A 104 9.52 6.65 10.21
CA TYR A 104 8.51 7.64 10.61
C TYR A 104 7.40 7.12 11.54
#